data_AF-A0A945V7D9-F1
#
_entry.id   AF-A0A945V7D9-F1
#
_cell.length_a   1.000
_cell.length_b   1.000
_cell.length_c   1.000
_cell.angle_alpha   90.00
_cell.angle_beta   90.00
_cell.angle_gamma   90.00
#
_symmetry.space_group_name_H-M   'P 1'
#
loop_
_entity.id
_entity.type
_entity.pdbx_description
1 polymer ?
#
loop_
_entity_poly.entity_id
_entity_poly.type
_entity_poly.pdbx_seq_one_letter_code
_entity_poly.pdbx_strand_id
1 'polypeptide(L)'
;MVDYKPKISAKSVPISRVSAFLLAMTAVIFVDWNMGFSLFAFESAGPFLILIVVAVLIAIWNKSQVIVLISRASVPAGALVAALNAMHMFSSPATDPETAMFSTRLIFAPMGLGILFSYLVPLIEPVDANFELTLSRAKQLASWALSLVAIYVVWTFLFQSTMSFAGFFELNSVVISVAVMAICMVYPGNEDLSMHEKAVYSGLFICVMAAVLGVAFYSSAAAMGSKFIGLSATFGVATTLYGSFVVFVATILGGQSSMNAAESRYFDWHLIESWIFLALMLMAPRTMIELFI
;
A
#
# COMPACT_ATOMS: atom_id res chain seq x y z
N MET A 1 25.02 -40.42 -3.85
CA MET A 1 24.83 -39.48 -4.98
C MET A 1 24.38 -38.16 -4.39
N VAL A 2 25.26 -37.16 -4.37
CA VAL A 2 24.90 -35.80 -3.97
C VAL A 2 24.26 -35.17 -5.20
N ASP A 3 22.96 -34.92 -5.14
CA ASP A 3 22.18 -34.33 -6.20
C ASP A 3 22.58 -32.83 -6.31
N TYR A 4 23.58 -32.54 -7.13
CA TYR A 4 24.05 -31.18 -7.37
C TYR A 4 23.02 -30.47 -8.24
N LYS A 5 21.94 -29.97 -7.63
CA LYS A 5 21.11 -28.95 -8.28
C LYS A 5 21.97 -27.70 -8.42
N PRO A 6 22.31 -27.26 -9.65
CA PRO A 6 22.96 -25.97 -9.80
C PRO A 6 22.01 -24.93 -9.20
N LYS A 7 22.42 -24.31 -8.08
CA LYS A 7 21.77 -23.08 -7.63
C LYS A 7 21.99 -22.09 -8.76
N ILE A 8 20.95 -21.86 -9.57
CA ILE A 8 20.88 -20.69 -10.43
C ILE A 8 20.92 -19.51 -9.46
N SER A 9 22.13 -19.04 -9.19
CA SER A 9 22.36 -17.89 -8.34
C SER A 9 21.67 -16.73 -9.02
N ALA A 10 20.80 -16.03 -8.30
CA ALA A 10 20.19 -14.80 -8.82
C ALA A 10 21.24 -13.77 -9.26
N LYS A 11 22.54 -13.94 -8.92
CA LYS A 11 23.68 -13.23 -9.53
C LYS A 11 23.91 -13.57 -11.02
N SER A 12 23.06 -14.39 -11.64
CA SER A 12 23.10 -14.72 -13.07
C SER A 12 22.91 -13.46 -13.93
N VAL A 13 23.89 -13.27 -14.82
CA VAL A 13 24.02 -12.35 -15.97
C VAL A 13 22.97 -11.21 -16.06
N PRO A 14 23.38 -9.93 -16.03
CA PRO A 14 22.49 -8.75 -16.12
C PRO A 14 21.43 -8.82 -17.23
N ILE A 15 21.78 -9.41 -18.37
CA ILE A 15 20.89 -9.60 -19.52
C ILE A 15 19.66 -10.44 -19.15
N SER A 16 19.82 -11.53 -18.40
CA SER A 16 18.71 -12.41 -18.03
C SER A 16 17.67 -11.71 -17.16
N ARG A 17 18.11 -10.81 -16.27
CA ARG A 17 17.22 -10.03 -15.40
C ARG A 17 16.50 -8.93 -16.17
N VAL A 18 17.19 -8.24 -17.07
CA VAL A 18 16.58 -7.23 -17.95
C VAL A 18 15.58 -7.89 -18.89
N SER A 19 15.90 -9.05 -19.47
CA SER A 19 14.96 -9.81 -20.30
C SER A 19 13.74 -10.28 -19.50
N ALA A 20 13.92 -10.77 -18.27
CA ALA A 20 12.81 -11.15 -17.39
C ALA A 20 11.94 -9.94 -17.03
N PHE A 21 12.55 -8.79 -16.73
CA PHE A 21 11.85 -7.53 -16.47
C PHE A 21 11.00 -7.11 -17.68
N LEU A 22 11.60 -7.06 -18.87
CA LEU A 22 10.91 -6.66 -20.10
C LEU A 22 9.77 -7.62 -20.43
N LEU A 23 10.02 -8.93 -20.34
CA LEU A 23 9.00 -9.95 -20.58
C LEU A 23 7.83 -9.82 -19.60
N ALA A 24 8.10 -9.66 -18.31
CA ALA A 24 7.07 -9.48 -17.29
C ALA A 24 6.26 -8.21 -17.53
N MET A 25 6.92 -7.08 -17.81
CA MET A 25 6.24 -5.81 -18.10
C MET A 25 5.37 -5.92 -19.35
N THR A 26 5.87 -6.50 -20.44
CA THR A 26 5.07 -6.72 -21.66
C THR A 26 3.87 -7.61 -21.39
N ALA A 27 4.05 -8.71 -20.64
CA ALA A 27 2.96 -9.61 -20.30
C ALA A 27 1.88 -8.91 -19.46
N VAL A 28 2.28 -8.12 -18.47
CA VAL A 28 1.35 -7.38 -17.59
C VAL A 28 0.60 -6.31 -18.38
N ILE A 29 1.28 -5.53 -19.22
CA ILE A 29 0.63 -4.53 -20.09
C ILE A 29 -0.38 -5.21 -21.03
N PHE A 30 -0.01 -6.33 -21.64
CA PHE A 30 -0.89 -7.08 -22.51
C PHE A 30 -2.14 -7.60 -21.77
N VAL A 31 -1.96 -8.16 -20.56
CA VAL A 31 -3.07 -8.64 -19.74
C VAL A 31 -3.97 -7.50 -19.30
N ASP A 32 -3.41 -6.39 -18.80
CA ASP A 32 -4.19 -5.24 -18.35
C ASP A 32 -5.02 -4.63 -19.49
N TRP A 33 -4.42 -4.47 -20.68
CA TRP A 33 -5.12 -4.02 -21.88
C TRP A 33 -6.35 -4.89 -22.21
N ASN A 34 -6.18 -6.21 -22.17
CA ASN A 34 -7.26 -7.14 -22.47
C ASN A 34 -8.32 -7.24 -21.34
N MET A 35 -7.98 -6.85 -20.12
CA MET A 35 -8.87 -6.87 -18.95
C MET A 35 -9.55 -5.53 -18.68
N GLY A 36 -9.53 -4.62 -19.66
CA GLY A 36 -10.23 -3.34 -19.59
C GLY A 36 -9.43 -2.22 -18.92
N PHE A 37 -8.09 -2.32 -18.95
CA PHE A 37 -7.10 -1.29 -18.62
C PHE A 37 -7.39 -0.58 -17.30
N SER A 38 -7.06 -1.23 -16.20
CA SER A 38 -7.31 -0.71 -14.84
C SER A 38 -6.03 -0.51 -14.05
N LEU A 39 -5.02 -1.36 -14.27
CA LEU A 39 -3.73 -1.30 -13.60
C LEU A 39 -2.98 -0.03 -14.00
N PHE A 40 -2.84 0.21 -15.31
CA PHE A 40 -2.15 1.37 -15.87
C PHE A 40 -3.08 2.54 -16.20
N ALA A 41 -4.35 2.46 -15.84
CA ALA A 41 -5.28 3.59 -15.88
C ALA A 41 -4.72 4.76 -15.06
N PHE A 42 -5.03 5.99 -15.48
CA PHE A 42 -4.50 7.19 -14.83
C PHE A 42 -4.96 7.28 -13.36
N GLU A 43 -6.16 6.81 -13.06
CA GLU A 43 -6.79 6.78 -11.74
C GLU A 43 -6.12 5.76 -10.79
N SER A 44 -5.38 4.79 -11.33
CA SER A 44 -4.59 3.82 -10.56
C SER A 44 -3.10 4.21 -10.53
N ALA A 45 -2.49 4.30 -11.71
CA ALA A 45 -1.07 4.55 -11.88
C ALA A 45 -0.67 5.98 -11.50
N GLY A 46 -1.49 6.98 -11.78
CA GLY A 46 -1.21 8.38 -11.45
C GLY A 46 -0.97 8.59 -9.96
N PRO A 47 -1.95 8.27 -9.08
CA PRO A 47 -1.78 8.38 -7.64
C PRO A 47 -0.61 7.56 -7.08
N PHE A 48 -0.44 6.33 -7.60
CA PHE A 48 0.66 5.46 -7.21
C PHE A 48 2.02 6.12 -7.51
N LEU A 49 2.21 6.59 -8.74
CA LEU A 49 3.45 7.22 -9.17
C LEU A 49 3.72 8.52 -8.40
N ILE A 50 2.71 9.31 -8.04
CA ILE A 50 2.88 10.51 -7.20
C ILE A 50 3.48 10.16 -5.83
N LEU A 51 3.02 9.08 -5.19
CA LEU A 51 3.61 8.62 -3.94
C LEU A 51 5.02 8.06 -4.14
N ILE A 52 5.26 7.28 -5.20
CA ILE A 52 6.61 6.79 -5.50
C ILE A 52 7.59 7.93 -5.76
N VAL A 53 7.16 9.04 -6.38
CA VAL A 53 8.00 10.24 -6.54
C VAL A 53 8.49 10.76 -5.19
N VAL A 54 7.69 10.68 -4.12
CA VAL A 54 8.17 11.04 -2.78
C VAL A 54 9.35 10.17 -2.36
N ALA A 55 9.26 8.85 -2.51
CA ALA A 55 10.36 7.94 -2.22
C ALA A 55 11.61 8.24 -3.07
N VAL A 56 11.43 8.54 -4.36
CA VAL A 56 12.52 8.93 -5.26
C VAL A 56 13.21 10.20 -4.79
N LEU A 57 12.45 11.24 -4.46
CA LEU A 57 13.00 12.51 -3.97
C LEU A 57 13.80 12.30 -2.68
N ILE A 58 13.29 11.49 -1.74
CA ILE A 58 13.99 11.18 -0.50
C ILE A 58 15.26 10.39 -0.75
N ALA A 59 15.26 9.41 -1.65
CA ALA A 59 16.47 8.67 -2.01
C ALA A 59 17.53 9.60 -2.62
N ILE A 60 17.15 10.46 -3.57
CA ILE A 60 18.04 11.43 -4.22
C ILE A 60 18.61 12.43 -3.20
N TRP A 61 17.77 13.02 -2.35
CA TRP A 61 18.18 13.98 -1.31
C TRP A 61 19.15 13.41 -0.28
N ASN A 62 19.17 12.09 -0.11
CA ASN A 62 20.07 11.40 0.80
C ASN A 62 21.19 10.63 0.09
N LYS A 63 21.30 10.73 -1.24
CA LYS A 63 22.26 9.97 -2.06
C LYS A 63 22.21 8.47 -1.74
N SER A 64 21.00 7.97 -1.49
CA SER A 64 20.74 6.57 -1.15
C SER A 64 20.32 5.78 -2.39
N GLN A 65 20.16 4.47 -2.25
CA GLN A 65 19.80 3.56 -3.34
C GLN A 65 18.34 3.75 -3.74
N VAL A 66 18.12 4.47 -4.84
CA VAL A 66 16.78 4.82 -5.34
C VAL A 66 15.94 3.58 -5.62
N ILE A 67 16.52 2.57 -6.29
CA ILE A 67 15.83 1.32 -6.66
C ILE A 67 15.32 0.57 -5.44
N VAL A 68 16.15 0.48 -4.38
CA VAL A 68 15.77 -0.21 -3.14
C VAL A 68 14.63 0.52 -2.44
N LEU A 69 14.70 1.85 -2.34
CA LEU A 69 13.65 2.62 -1.67
C LEU A 69 12.34 2.59 -2.45
N ILE A 70 12.38 2.65 -3.80
CA ILE A 70 11.20 2.45 -4.64
C ILE A 70 10.59 1.08 -4.37
N SER A 71 11.39 0.01 -4.46
CA SER A 71 10.92 -1.36 -4.27
C SER A 71 10.21 -1.54 -2.92
N ARG A 72 10.85 -1.09 -1.83
CA ARG A 72 10.29 -1.17 -0.47
C ARG A 72 9.07 -0.29 -0.24
N ALA A 73 9.00 0.88 -0.88
CA ALA A 73 7.86 1.78 -0.76
C ALA A 73 6.68 1.38 -1.64
N SER A 74 6.87 0.46 -2.60
CA SER A 74 5.85 0.14 -3.62
C SER A 74 4.62 -0.54 -3.05
N VAL A 75 4.78 -1.58 -2.24
CA VAL A 75 3.63 -2.27 -1.63
C VAL A 75 2.87 -1.35 -0.65
N PRO A 76 3.53 -0.60 0.26
CA PRO A 76 2.85 0.40 1.08
C PRO A 76 2.14 1.50 0.29
N ALA A 77 2.75 2.01 -0.78
CA ALA A 77 2.12 3.00 -1.66
C ALA A 77 0.89 2.41 -2.37
N GLY A 78 0.99 1.17 -2.87
CA GLY A 78 -0.12 0.46 -3.49
C GLY A 78 -1.31 0.30 -2.54
N ALA A 79 -1.06 -0.16 -1.32
CA ALA A 79 -2.10 -0.29 -0.29
C ALA A 79 -2.72 1.07 0.09
N LEU A 80 -1.88 2.10 0.22
CA LEU A 80 -2.34 3.46 0.52
C LEU A 80 -3.26 4.01 -0.57
N VAL A 81 -2.89 3.89 -1.85
CA VAL A 81 -3.72 4.35 -2.98
C VAL A 81 -4.99 3.53 -3.11
N ALA A 82 -4.90 2.21 -2.93
CA ALA A 82 -6.06 1.34 -2.95
C ALA A 82 -7.10 1.73 -1.88
N ALA A 83 -6.63 2.02 -0.66
CA ALA A 83 -7.48 2.54 0.41
C ALA A 83 -8.02 3.95 0.11
N LEU A 84 -7.22 4.83 -0.52
CA LEU A 84 -7.69 6.15 -0.99
C LEU A 84 -8.81 6.03 -2.03
N ASN A 85 -8.68 5.12 -3.01
CA ASN A 85 -9.71 4.85 -4.00
C ASN A 85 -11.00 4.32 -3.37
N ALA A 86 -10.89 3.42 -2.38
CA ALA A 86 -12.05 2.92 -1.64
C ALA A 86 -12.74 4.03 -0.83
N MET A 87 -11.98 4.89 -0.15
CA MET A 87 -12.53 6.05 0.56
C MET A 87 -13.22 7.03 -0.40
N HIS A 88 -12.63 7.27 -1.57
CA HIS A 88 -13.24 8.09 -2.61
C HIS A 88 -14.59 7.51 -3.05
N MET A 89 -14.60 6.21 -3.38
CA MET A 89 -15.81 5.50 -3.81
C MET A 89 -16.93 5.59 -2.76
N PHE A 90 -16.61 5.51 -1.46
CA PHE A 90 -17.60 5.68 -0.39
C PHE A 90 -18.10 7.12 -0.26
N SER A 91 -17.23 8.10 -0.48
CA SER A 91 -17.55 9.53 -0.35
C SER A 91 -18.33 10.11 -1.53
N SER A 92 -18.12 9.53 -2.72
CA SER A 92 -18.74 9.97 -3.97
C SER A 92 -19.21 8.75 -4.76
N PRO A 93 -20.29 8.09 -4.31
CA PRO A 93 -20.80 6.89 -4.96
C PRO A 93 -21.14 7.15 -6.43
N ALA A 94 -20.74 6.23 -7.29
CA ALA A 94 -21.08 6.28 -8.70
C ALA A 94 -22.60 6.22 -8.92
N THR A 95 -23.09 7.01 -9.86
CA THR A 95 -24.52 7.06 -10.22
C THR A 95 -24.90 6.08 -11.32
N ASP A 96 -23.90 5.56 -12.06
CA ASP A 96 -24.09 4.62 -13.15
C ASP A 96 -23.26 3.34 -12.96
N PRO A 97 -23.71 2.20 -13.51
CA PRO A 97 -23.05 0.91 -13.32
C PRO A 97 -21.64 0.84 -13.91
N GLU A 98 -21.36 1.51 -15.03
CA GLU A 98 -20.05 1.44 -15.69
C GLU A 98 -18.97 2.10 -14.83
N THR A 99 -19.26 3.30 -14.31
CA THR A 99 -18.39 4.00 -13.36
C THR A 99 -18.22 3.20 -12.08
N ALA A 100 -19.30 2.61 -11.53
CA ALA A 100 -19.23 1.78 -10.33
C ALA A 100 -18.32 0.54 -10.51
N MET A 101 -18.45 -0.13 -11.66
CA MET A 101 -17.62 -1.28 -12.02
C MET A 101 -16.16 -0.87 -12.17
N PHE A 102 -15.87 0.28 -12.78
CA PHE A 102 -14.51 0.79 -12.93
C PHE A 102 -13.90 1.18 -11.57
N SER A 103 -14.62 1.94 -10.73
CA SER A 103 -14.18 2.30 -9.37
C SER A 103 -13.87 1.07 -8.52
N THR A 104 -14.63 -0.02 -8.67
CA THR A 104 -14.35 -1.28 -7.96
C THR A 104 -13.01 -1.89 -8.36
N ARG A 105 -12.59 -1.76 -9.63
CA ARG A 105 -11.26 -2.23 -10.08
C ARG A 105 -10.14 -1.43 -9.42
N LEU A 106 -10.36 -0.12 -9.21
CA LEU A 106 -9.39 0.79 -8.60
C LEU A 106 -9.11 0.51 -7.10
N ILE A 107 -9.93 -0.30 -6.45
CA ILE A 107 -9.69 -0.82 -5.10
C ILE A 107 -8.56 -1.86 -5.10
N PHE A 108 -8.29 -2.52 -6.23
CA PHE A 108 -7.28 -3.58 -6.33
C PHE A 108 -6.10 -3.19 -7.20
N ALA A 109 -6.33 -2.42 -8.27
CA ALA A 109 -5.32 -2.07 -9.27
C ALA A 109 -4.04 -1.42 -8.70
N PRO A 110 -4.10 -0.41 -7.81
CA PRO A 110 -2.89 0.20 -7.25
C PRO A 110 -2.06 -0.78 -6.42
N MET A 111 -2.73 -1.73 -5.76
CA MET A 111 -2.05 -2.80 -5.03
C MET A 111 -1.27 -3.71 -5.98
N GLY A 112 -1.86 -4.03 -7.14
CA GLY A 112 -1.18 -4.75 -8.21
C GLY A 112 0.08 -4.03 -8.70
N LEU A 113 0.03 -2.71 -8.87
CA LEU A 113 1.21 -1.90 -9.20
C LEU A 113 2.27 -1.97 -8.10
N GLY A 114 1.85 -1.89 -6.83
CA GLY A 114 2.74 -2.01 -5.68
C GLY A 114 3.51 -3.34 -5.67
N ILE A 115 2.80 -4.45 -5.91
CA ILE A 115 3.41 -5.78 -6.02
C ILE A 115 4.34 -5.85 -7.23
N LEU A 116 3.90 -5.37 -8.39
CA LEU A 116 4.74 -5.41 -9.60
C LEU A 116 6.04 -4.65 -9.40
N PHE A 117 5.97 -3.42 -8.87
CA PHE A 117 7.16 -2.62 -8.67
C PHE A 117 8.05 -3.18 -7.56
N SER A 118 7.50 -3.74 -6.48
CA SER A 118 8.34 -4.31 -5.41
C SER A 118 9.17 -5.50 -5.90
N TYR A 119 8.67 -6.30 -6.84
CA TYR A 119 9.38 -7.47 -7.38
C TYR A 119 10.19 -7.18 -8.66
N LEU A 120 9.70 -6.32 -9.55
CA LEU A 120 10.34 -6.07 -10.85
C LEU A 120 11.50 -5.07 -10.74
N VAL A 121 11.36 -4.01 -9.93
CA VAL A 121 12.38 -2.96 -9.80
C VAL A 121 13.73 -3.52 -9.31
N PRO A 122 13.80 -4.44 -8.33
CA PRO A 122 15.04 -5.11 -7.93
C PRO A 122 15.73 -5.97 -9.01
N LEU A 123 15.05 -6.28 -10.13
CA LEU A 123 15.69 -6.98 -11.24
C LEU A 123 16.65 -6.07 -12.01
N ILE A 124 16.38 -4.75 -12.01
CA ILE A 124 17.21 -3.73 -12.67
C ILE A 124 18.52 -3.56 -11.92
N GLU A 125 18.44 -3.38 -10.60
CA GLU A 125 19.59 -3.28 -9.72
C GLU A 125 19.31 -4.12 -8.47
N PRO A 126 20.12 -5.16 -8.18
CA PRO A 126 19.88 -6.02 -7.04
C PRO A 126 20.01 -5.21 -5.75
N VAL A 127 19.04 -5.37 -4.85
CA VAL A 127 19.06 -4.74 -3.52
C VAL A 127 20.32 -5.18 -2.79
N ASP A 128 21.19 -4.23 -2.45
CA ASP A 128 22.37 -4.51 -1.64
C ASP A 128 21.95 -4.89 -0.22
N ALA A 129 22.71 -5.80 0.38
CA ALA A 129 22.47 -6.25 1.75
C ALA A 129 22.65 -5.15 2.82
N ASN A 130 23.19 -3.98 2.43
CA ASN A 130 23.57 -2.89 3.34
C ASN A 130 22.80 -1.58 3.04
N PHE A 131 21.50 -1.67 2.75
CA PHE A 131 20.68 -0.46 2.60
C PHE A 131 20.41 0.20 3.95
N GLU A 132 21.22 1.19 4.29
CA GLU A 132 21.03 2.01 5.47
C GLU A 132 20.57 3.42 5.07
N LEU A 133 19.43 3.85 5.60
CA LEU A 133 18.85 5.17 5.33
C LEU A 133 18.63 5.90 6.65
N THR A 134 19.53 6.83 6.97
CA THR A 134 19.41 7.69 8.16
C THR A 134 19.18 9.14 7.74
N LEU A 135 18.04 9.71 8.11
CA LEU A 135 17.68 11.10 7.80
C LEU A 135 17.91 12.02 9.00
N SER A 136 18.36 13.25 8.74
CA SER A 136 18.31 14.31 9.74
C SER A 136 16.86 14.70 10.07
N ARG A 137 16.61 15.21 11.28
CA ARG A 137 15.24 15.59 11.73
C ARG A 137 14.51 16.50 10.75
N ALA A 138 15.20 17.46 10.15
CA ALA A 138 14.61 18.36 9.16
C ALA A 138 14.12 17.61 7.91
N LYS A 139 14.91 16.64 7.42
CA LYS A 139 14.51 15.80 6.28
C LYS A 139 13.40 14.82 6.65
N GLN A 140 13.37 14.33 7.89
CA GLN A 140 12.26 13.51 8.38
C GLN A 140 10.94 14.30 8.33
N LEU A 141 10.93 15.53 8.85
CA LEU A 141 9.76 16.42 8.82
C LEU A 141 9.36 16.76 7.38
N ALA A 142 10.34 17.04 6.51
CA ALA A 142 10.08 17.28 5.09
C ALA A 142 9.45 16.06 4.39
N SER A 143 9.87 14.84 4.75
CA SER A 143 9.29 13.59 4.21
C SER A 143 7.82 13.46 4.59
N TRP A 144 7.47 13.68 5.86
CA TRP A 144 6.07 13.74 6.30
C TRP A 144 5.26 14.78 5.52
N ALA A 145 5.78 16.00 5.42
CA ALA A 145 5.11 17.08 4.69
C ALA A 145 4.89 16.73 3.21
N LEU A 146 5.90 16.19 2.54
CA LEU A 146 5.79 15.75 1.15
C LEU A 146 4.78 14.61 0.97
N SER A 147 4.75 13.63 1.86
CA SER A 147 3.76 12.55 1.80
C SER A 147 2.34 13.06 2.01
N LEU A 148 2.13 14.01 2.93
CA LEU A 148 0.82 14.66 3.13
C LEU A 148 0.42 15.50 1.91
N VAL A 149 1.35 16.25 1.32
CA VAL A 149 1.12 17.00 0.08
C VAL A 149 0.78 16.05 -1.06
N ALA A 150 1.46 14.91 -1.18
CA ALA A 150 1.15 13.90 -2.19
C ALA A 150 -0.28 13.36 -2.04
N ILE A 151 -0.71 13.02 -0.82
CA ILE A 151 -2.09 12.61 -0.54
C ILE A 151 -3.08 13.73 -0.90
N TYR A 152 -2.79 14.96 -0.50
CA TYR A 152 -3.62 16.11 -0.82
C TYR A 152 -3.76 16.31 -2.33
N VAL A 153 -2.65 16.14 -3.08
CA VAL A 153 -2.65 16.28 -4.54
C VAL A 153 -3.48 15.19 -5.20
N VAL A 154 -3.29 13.93 -4.79
CA VAL A 154 -4.11 12.80 -5.26
C VAL A 154 -5.59 13.07 -5.02
N TRP A 155 -5.94 13.46 -3.80
CA TRP A 155 -7.34 13.65 -3.43
C TRP A 155 -8.01 14.85 -4.13
N THR A 156 -7.31 15.98 -4.20
CA THR A 156 -7.91 17.23 -4.68
C THR A 156 -7.85 17.34 -6.20
N PHE A 157 -6.70 16.98 -6.80
CA PHE A 157 -6.48 17.21 -8.23
C PHE A 157 -6.75 16.00 -9.09
N LEU A 158 -6.42 14.79 -8.62
CA LEU A 158 -6.67 13.58 -9.42
C LEU A 158 -8.10 13.09 -9.25
N PHE A 159 -8.55 12.98 -8.01
CA PHE A 159 -9.90 12.51 -7.73
C PHE A 159 -10.97 13.59 -7.87
N GLN A 160 -10.57 14.86 -8.05
CA GLN A 160 -11.44 16.03 -8.16
C GLN A 160 -12.49 16.10 -7.04
N SER A 161 -12.17 15.53 -5.87
CA SER A 161 -13.11 15.43 -4.78
C SER A 161 -13.15 16.73 -4.00
N THR A 162 -14.35 17.25 -3.75
CA THR A 162 -14.59 18.43 -2.91
C THR A 162 -14.64 18.08 -1.42
N MET A 163 -14.33 16.83 -1.04
CA MET A 163 -14.51 16.36 0.33
C MET A 163 -13.74 17.25 1.31
N SER A 164 -14.46 17.73 2.33
CA SER A 164 -13.85 18.41 3.46
C SER A 164 -12.83 17.48 4.14
N PHE A 165 -11.77 18.04 4.74
CA PHE A 165 -10.75 17.30 5.48
C PHE A 165 -11.34 16.34 6.55
N ALA A 166 -12.56 16.62 7.03
CA ALA A 166 -13.31 15.78 7.96
C ALA A 166 -13.64 14.38 7.40
N GLY A 167 -13.74 14.24 6.07
CA GLY A 167 -14.03 12.97 5.42
C GLY A 167 -12.91 11.93 5.50
N PHE A 168 -11.69 12.40 5.73
CA PHE A 168 -10.54 11.56 6.03
C PHE A 168 -10.41 11.20 7.50
N PHE A 169 -11.19 11.82 8.38
CA PHE A 169 -11.06 11.67 9.82
C PHE A 169 -12.20 10.81 10.35
N GLU A 170 -11.95 9.51 10.48
CA GLU A 170 -12.84 8.58 11.16
C GLU A 170 -12.30 8.33 12.57
N LEU A 171 -13.02 8.84 13.57
CA LEU A 171 -12.54 8.90 14.95
C LEU A 171 -12.18 7.52 15.51
N ASN A 172 -12.97 6.48 15.23
CA ASN A 172 -12.73 5.14 15.78
C ASN A 172 -11.45 4.53 15.18
N SER A 173 -11.23 4.74 13.89
CA SER A 173 -10.03 4.35 13.16
C SER A 173 -8.80 5.04 13.74
N VAL A 174 -8.89 6.35 14.04
CA VAL A 174 -7.80 7.10 14.69
C VAL A 174 -7.50 6.52 16.07
N VAL A 175 -8.52 6.29 16.90
CA VAL A 175 -8.36 5.73 18.25
C VAL A 175 -7.70 4.36 18.20
N ILE A 176 -8.15 3.47 17.32
CA ILE A 176 -7.54 2.14 17.14
C ILE A 176 -6.11 2.26 16.62
N SER A 177 -5.85 3.09 15.61
CA SER A 177 -4.49 3.29 15.09
C SER A 177 -3.52 3.79 16.16
N VAL A 178 -3.94 4.76 16.99
CA VAL A 178 -3.13 5.29 18.10
C VAL A 178 -2.91 4.21 19.16
N ALA A 179 -3.93 3.45 19.53
CA ALA A 179 -3.82 2.38 20.52
C ALA A 179 -2.84 1.27 20.05
N VAL A 180 -2.98 0.82 18.80
CA VAL A 180 -2.10 -0.19 18.19
C VAL A 180 -0.66 0.31 18.16
N MET A 181 -0.45 1.56 17.73
CA MET A 181 0.88 2.16 17.70
C MET A 181 1.49 2.24 19.11
N ALA A 182 0.72 2.68 20.11
CA ALA A 182 1.19 2.72 21.50
C ALA A 182 1.61 1.34 22.01
N ILE A 183 0.84 0.30 21.71
CA ILE A 183 1.17 -1.10 22.05
C ILE A 183 2.49 -1.51 21.39
N CYS A 184 2.63 -1.29 20.08
CA CYS A 184 3.84 -1.65 19.34
C CYS A 184 5.08 -0.90 19.83
N MET A 185 4.94 0.33 20.35
CA MET A 185 6.07 1.11 20.88
C MET A 185 6.66 0.51 22.17
N VAL A 186 5.81 -0.09 23.01
CA VAL A 186 6.17 -0.62 24.34
C VAL A 186 6.26 -2.15 24.37
N TYR A 187 5.97 -2.84 23.25
CA TYR A 187 5.99 -4.29 23.19
C TYR A 187 7.41 -4.82 23.48
N PRO A 188 7.59 -5.77 24.42
CA PRO A 188 8.93 -6.25 24.81
C PRO A 188 9.75 -6.83 23.65
N GLY A 189 9.10 -7.43 22.64
CA GLY A 189 9.79 -7.94 21.45
C GLY A 189 10.35 -6.87 20.52
N ASN A 190 10.07 -5.58 20.78
CA ASN A 190 10.49 -4.45 19.95
C ASN A 190 11.54 -3.57 20.65
N GLU A 191 12.10 -3.96 21.79
CA GLU A 191 13.01 -3.13 22.58
C GLU A 191 14.22 -2.63 21.78
N ASP A 192 14.81 -3.50 20.96
CA ASP A 192 16.00 -3.21 20.15
C ASP A 192 15.70 -2.45 18.85
N LEU A 193 14.42 -2.24 18.51
CA LEU A 193 14.02 -1.57 17.28
C LEU A 193 14.08 -0.04 17.43
N SER A 194 14.58 0.62 16.40
CA SER A 194 14.50 2.07 16.25
C SER A 194 13.05 2.54 16.13
N MET A 195 12.84 3.84 16.35
CA MET A 195 11.51 4.45 16.27
C MET A 195 10.84 4.25 14.90
N HIS A 196 11.61 4.29 13.81
CA HIS A 196 11.07 4.10 12.46
C HIS A 196 10.72 2.64 12.18
N GLU A 197 11.50 1.68 12.68
CA GLU A 197 11.18 0.26 12.59
C GLU A 197 9.91 -0.05 13.39
N LYS A 198 9.81 0.46 14.62
CA LYS A 198 8.58 0.37 15.43
C LYS A 198 7.38 0.95 14.70
N ALA A 199 7.54 2.08 14.01
CA ALA A 199 6.47 2.68 13.21
C ALA A 199 6.07 1.80 12.02
N VAL A 200 7.03 1.18 11.31
CA VAL A 200 6.75 0.22 10.23
C VAL A 200 5.93 -0.98 10.73
N TYR A 201 6.33 -1.60 11.84
CA TYR A 201 5.57 -2.71 12.45
C TYR A 201 4.21 -2.25 12.97
N SER A 202 4.14 -1.05 13.56
CA SER A 202 2.86 -0.47 14.00
C SER A 202 1.91 -0.29 12.83
N GLY A 203 2.37 0.31 11.74
CA GLY A 203 1.56 0.51 10.54
C GLY A 203 1.04 -0.79 9.94
N LEU A 204 1.90 -1.83 9.88
CA LEU A 204 1.48 -3.16 9.43
C LEU A 204 0.41 -3.74 10.35
N PHE A 205 0.63 -3.68 11.66
CA PHE A 205 -0.31 -4.24 12.62
C PHE A 205 -1.64 -3.45 12.63
N ILE A 206 -1.62 -2.14 12.38
CA ILE A 206 -2.84 -1.35 12.13
C ILE A 206 -3.61 -1.91 10.94
N CYS A 207 -2.95 -2.23 9.82
CA CYS A 207 -3.61 -2.83 8.64
C CYS A 207 -4.17 -4.23 8.95
N VAL A 208 -3.44 -5.07 9.70
CA VAL A 208 -3.95 -6.37 10.15
C VAL A 208 -5.18 -6.21 11.04
N MET A 209 -5.14 -5.29 12.00
CA MET A 209 -6.26 -4.99 12.87
C MET A 209 -7.45 -4.42 12.09
N ALA A 210 -7.21 -3.60 11.07
CA ALA A 210 -8.23 -3.12 10.16
C ALA A 210 -8.92 -4.27 9.42
N ALA A 211 -8.14 -5.24 8.93
CA ALA A 211 -8.65 -6.43 8.26
C ALA A 211 -9.54 -7.28 9.19
N VAL A 212 -9.06 -7.56 10.40
CA VAL A 212 -9.78 -8.41 11.37
C VAL A 212 -11.01 -7.69 11.95
N LEU A 213 -10.82 -6.50 12.50
CA LEU A 213 -11.92 -5.75 13.14
C LEU A 213 -12.89 -5.18 12.12
N GLY A 214 -12.41 -4.72 10.96
CA GLY A 214 -13.25 -4.22 9.88
C GLY A 214 -14.23 -5.29 9.41
N VAL A 215 -13.75 -6.52 9.17
CA VAL A 215 -14.62 -7.64 8.80
C VAL A 215 -15.56 -8.01 9.95
N ALA A 216 -15.08 -8.13 11.18
CA ALA A 216 -15.92 -8.47 12.33
C ALA A 216 -17.05 -7.46 12.56
N PHE A 217 -16.75 -6.16 12.49
CA PHE A 217 -17.74 -5.10 12.65
C PHE A 217 -18.66 -5.01 11.45
N TYR A 218 -18.16 -5.21 10.23
CA TYR A 218 -19.00 -5.26 9.03
C TYR A 218 -20.01 -6.41 9.09
N SER A 219 -19.57 -7.63 9.46
CA SER A 219 -20.46 -8.78 9.64
C SER A 219 -21.50 -8.55 10.75
N SER A 220 -21.10 -7.90 11.85
CA SER A 220 -22.02 -7.56 12.93
C SER A 220 -23.05 -6.49 12.49
N ALA A 221 -22.59 -5.48 11.74
CA ALA A 221 -23.43 -4.42 11.20
C ALA A 221 -24.47 -4.95 10.21
N ALA A 222 -24.12 -5.95 9.40
CA ALA A 222 -25.06 -6.61 8.50
C ALA A 222 -26.27 -7.20 9.24
N ALA A 223 -26.07 -7.70 10.47
CA ALA A 223 -27.16 -8.20 11.32
C ALA A 223 -28.00 -7.08 11.98
N MET A 224 -27.44 -5.88 12.12
CA MET A 224 -28.09 -4.72 12.74
C MET A 224 -28.86 -3.84 11.74
N GLY A 225 -28.65 -4.05 10.44
CA GLY A 225 -29.34 -3.34 9.35
C GLY A 225 -28.42 -2.44 8.51
N SER A 226 -28.91 -2.05 7.33
CA SER A 226 -28.14 -1.39 6.27
C SER A 226 -27.45 -0.08 6.67
N LYS A 227 -28.02 0.66 7.64
CA LYS A 227 -27.45 1.91 8.16
C LYS A 227 -26.04 1.74 8.74
N PHE A 228 -25.75 0.57 9.33
CA PHE A 228 -24.46 0.34 10.01
C PHE A 228 -23.39 -0.20 9.06
N ILE A 229 -23.78 -0.77 7.92
CA ILE A 229 -22.87 -1.39 6.95
C ILE A 229 -21.85 -0.37 6.41
N GLY A 230 -22.32 0.81 5.99
CA GLY A 230 -21.44 1.86 5.46
C GLY A 230 -20.42 2.35 6.50
N LEU A 231 -20.86 2.59 7.74
CA LEU A 231 -19.98 3.05 8.82
C LEU A 231 -18.88 2.03 9.14
N SER A 232 -19.24 0.75 9.23
CA SER A 232 -18.27 -0.32 9.50
C SER A 232 -17.29 -0.53 8.33
N ALA A 233 -17.76 -0.37 7.09
CA ALA A 233 -16.89 -0.43 5.92
C ALA A 233 -15.89 0.74 5.90
N THR A 234 -16.35 1.97 6.18
CA THR A 234 -15.48 3.14 6.29
C THR A 234 -14.44 2.97 7.40
N PHE A 235 -14.81 2.42 8.56
CA PHE A 235 -13.87 2.13 9.65
C PHE A 235 -12.72 1.21 9.18
N GLY A 236 -13.04 0.08 8.54
CA GLY A 236 -12.01 -0.86 8.07
C GLY A 236 -11.07 -0.22 7.04
N VAL A 237 -11.62 0.51 6.07
CA VAL A 237 -10.84 1.14 5.01
C VAL A 237 -10.02 2.32 5.54
N ALA A 238 -10.58 3.18 6.39
CA ALA A 238 -9.87 4.31 7.00
C ALA A 238 -8.74 3.83 7.94
N THR A 239 -8.97 2.76 8.72
CA THR A 239 -7.90 2.18 9.54
C THR A 239 -6.77 1.63 8.67
N THR A 240 -7.08 0.97 7.55
CA THR A 240 -6.04 0.52 6.58
C THR A 240 -5.32 1.68 5.92
N LEU A 241 -6.03 2.76 5.59
CA LEU A 241 -5.47 3.98 5.05
C LEU A 241 -4.41 4.55 6.01
N TYR A 242 -4.74 4.68 7.30
CA TYR A 242 -3.82 5.21 8.30
C TYR A 242 -2.62 4.28 8.53
N GLY A 243 -2.85 2.98 8.64
CA GLY A 243 -1.79 1.99 8.78
C GLY A 243 -0.83 2.03 7.59
N SER A 244 -1.35 1.98 6.37
CA SER A 244 -0.55 2.01 5.14
C SER A 244 0.21 3.32 4.98
N PHE A 245 -0.36 4.45 5.40
CA PHE A 245 0.33 5.74 5.44
C PHE A 245 1.51 5.72 6.42
N VAL A 246 1.30 5.21 7.64
CA VAL A 246 2.37 5.05 8.63
C VAL A 246 3.47 4.14 8.10
N VAL A 247 3.13 3.00 7.49
CA VAL A 247 4.12 2.11 6.86
C VAL A 247 4.88 2.84 5.77
N PHE A 248 4.18 3.48 4.83
CA PHE A 248 4.81 4.17 3.70
C PHE A 248 5.81 5.23 4.18
N VAL A 249 5.38 6.11 5.10
CA VAL A 249 6.25 7.15 5.63
C VAL A 249 7.42 6.54 6.40
N ALA A 250 7.16 5.58 7.29
CA ALA A 250 8.23 4.97 8.06
C ALA A 250 9.24 4.22 7.17
N THR A 251 8.80 3.59 6.08
CA THR A 251 9.67 2.96 5.08
C THR A 251 10.57 3.98 4.39
N ILE A 252 10.05 5.12 3.91
CA ILE A 252 10.87 6.17 3.29
C ILE A 252 11.78 6.89 4.29
N LEU A 253 11.54 6.72 5.60
CA LEU A 253 12.41 7.19 6.67
C LEU A 253 13.46 6.15 7.11
N GLY A 254 13.52 4.98 6.47
CA GLY A 254 14.49 3.93 6.78
C GLY A 254 13.99 2.85 7.75
N GLY A 255 12.69 2.81 8.07
CA GLY A 255 12.12 1.82 9.00
C GLY A 255 12.18 0.36 8.54
N GLN A 256 12.56 0.10 7.28
CA GLN A 256 12.86 -1.24 6.79
C GLN A 256 14.37 -1.46 6.56
N SER A 257 15.24 -0.50 6.85
CA SER A 257 16.68 -0.56 6.51
C SER A 257 17.38 -1.80 7.05
N SER A 258 17.04 -2.26 8.24
CA SER A 258 17.58 -3.49 8.85
C SER A 258 17.06 -4.79 8.25
N MET A 259 15.92 -4.76 7.54
CA MET A 259 15.28 -5.97 7.02
C MET A 259 16.06 -6.53 5.84
N ASN A 260 16.31 -7.84 5.87
CA ASN A 260 16.81 -8.54 4.70
C ASN A 260 15.70 -8.75 3.65
N ALA A 261 16.07 -9.22 2.45
CA ALA A 261 15.12 -9.40 1.36
C ALA A 261 14.01 -10.44 1.62
N ALA A 262 14.21 -11.40 2.53
CA ALA A 262 13.17 -12.36 2.90
C ALA A 262 12.19 -11.74 3.89
N GLU A 263 12.69 -11.03 4.90
CA GLU A 263 11.90 -10.30 5.90
C GLU A 263 11.06 -9.20 5.24
N SER A 264 11.65 -8.39 4.37
CA SER A 264 10.94 -7.35 3.62
C SER A 264 9.82 -7.93 2.76
N ARG A 265 10.03 -9.09 2.12
CA ARG A 265 8.98 -9.77 1.36
C ARG A 265 7.88 -10.35 2.23
N TYR A 266 8.23 -10.89 3.39
CA TYR A 266 7.25 -11.39 4.36
C TYR A 266 6.41 -10.25 4.93
N PHE A 267 7.04 -9.11 5.21
CA PHE A 267 6.35 -7.88 5.61
C PHE A 267 5.35 -7.42 4.54
N ASP A 268 5.81 -7.31 3.28
CA ASP A 268 4.95 -6.92 2.15
C ASP A 268 3.77 -7.89 1.98
N TRP A 269 4.02 -9.19 2.15
CA TRP A 269 2.99 -10.22 2.07
C TRP A 269 1.86 -9.99 3.07
N HIS A 270 2.16 -9.69 4.34
CA HIS A 270 1.13 -9.38 5.35
C HIS A 270 0.33 -8.14 5.01
N LEU A 271 0.97 -7.10 4.45
CA LEU A 271 0.26 -5.90 4.03
C LEU A 271 -0.66 -6.18 2.84
N ILE A 272 -0.18 -6.97 1.87
CA ILE A 272 -0.98 -7.45 0.73
C ILE A 272 -2.19 -8.25 1.22
N GLU A 273 -1.98 -9.26 2.07
CA GLU A 273 -3.06 -10.10 2.57
C GLU A 273 -4.09 -9.29 3.36
N SER A 274 -3.64 -8.37 4.21
CA SER A 274 -4.54 -7.53 5.02
C SER A 274 -5.49 -6.72 4.13
N TRP A 275 -4.96 -6.07 3.09
CA TRP A 275 -5.80 -5.30 2.16
C TRP A 275 -6.72 -6.18 1.32
N ILE A 276 -6.18 -7.23 0.70
CA ILE A 276 -6.96 -8.11 -0.18
C ILE A 276 -8.07 -8.81 0.61
N PHE A 277 -7.78 -9.29 1.81
CA PHE A 277 -8.79 -9.89 2.68
C PHE A 277 -9.90 -8.90 3.03
N LEU A 278 -9.55 -7.70 3.51
CA LEU A 278 -10.54 -6.67 3.83
C LEU A 278 -11.37 -6.29 2.60
N ALA A 279 -10.72 -6.01 1.48
CA ALA A 279 -11.37 -5.55 0.26
C ALA A 279 -12.30 -6.61 -0.33
N LEU A 280 -11.93 -7.89 -0.33
CA LEU A 280 -12.81 -8.96 -0.78
C LEU A 280 -14.00 -9.16 0.14
N MET A 281 -13.83 -9.01 1.46
CA MET A 281 -14.92 -9.22 2.41
C MET A 281 -15.94 -8.06 2.42
N LEU A 282 -15.48 -6.82 2.24
CA LEU A 282 -16.33 -5.63 2.32
C LEU A 282 -16.82 -5.14 0.95
N MET A 283 -16.02 -5.35 -0.10
CA MET A 283 -16.17 -4.71 -1.42
C MET A 283 -16.03 -5.74 -2.55
N ALA A 284 -16.45 -6.99 -2.32
CA ALA A 284 -16.45 -8.02 -3.35
C ALA A 284 -17.17 -7.52 -4.62
N PRO A 285 -16.57 -7.64 -5.81
CA PRO A 285 -17.13 -7.12 -7.06
C PRO A 285 -18.55 -7.60 -7.36
N ARG A 286 -18.87 -8.84 -7.00
CA ARG A 286 -20.21 -9.41 -7.23
C ARG A 286 -21.27 -8.79 -6.33
N THR A 287 -20.94 -8.55 -5.06
CA THR A 287 -21.83 -7.90 -4.09
C THR A 287 -22.16 -6.46 -4.50
N MET A 288 -21.22 -5.77 -5.15
CA MET A 288 -21.43 -4.42 -5.68
C MET A 288 -22.33 -4.43 -6.93
N ILE A 289 -22.20 -5.42 -7.81
CA ILE A 289 -23.04 -5.56 -9.02
C ILE A 289 -24.49 -5.88 -8.64
N GLU A 290 -24.71 -6.71 -7.63
CA GLU A 290 -26.04 -7.06 -7.12
C GLU A 290 -26.81 -5.87 -6.52
N LEU A 291 -26.14 -4.75 -6.19
CA LEU A 291 -26.80 -3.51 -5.75
C LEU A 291 -27.42 -2.70 -6.90
N PHE A 292 -27.07 -3.02 -8.15
CA PHE A 292 -27.53 -2.29 -9.35
C PHE A 292 -28.47 -3.10 -10.26
N ILE A 293 -28.86 -4.32 -9.85
CA ILE A 293 -29.84 -5.20 -10.53
C ILE A 293 -31.07 -5.34 -9.64
#